data_AF-A0A2V7V2Z8-F1
#
_entry.id   AF-A0A2V7V2Z8-F1
#
_cell.length_a   1.000
_cell.length_b   1.000
_cell.length_c   1.000
_cell.angle_alpha   90.00
_cell.angle_beta   90.00
_cell.angle_gamma   90.00
#
_symmetry.space_group_name_H-M   'P 1'
#
loop_
_entity.id
_entity.type
_entity.pdbx_description
1 polymer ?
#
loop_
_entity_poly.entity_id
_entity_poly.type
_entity_poly.pdbx_seq_one_letter_code
_entity_poly.pdbx_strand_id
1 'polypeptide(L)'
;MKLSFSTLGCPSWSLERVLDVAGREGYDGVELRFLEGDDALWRRPELSGSGLGQTRERLRDAGLSVSCVDTRSFFHDPDPAVRARARDEAARSLDLAARLGAPGIRVFGDRVQPGADLAATREWIVEAMEALAAESRDTGVEVWLESHGDFACAAQTRSVLELVRSPRAGVVWDPANAFEQGEPPAEGPRRLGSRIRHVHLKDLRRAEGRGAAGGGWTPALPGEGEFPADEVLALLHRAGYEGFVSFEWEKRWHPAIEEPEVALPRFAGWAAAALRRARGEDESTPAEAPSRDLGRGRLAVQVHPDRPAVGRAAAALVSARIRQMVDRDGRAAVVFASAPSQNELLAALRVEATLPWRKLTAFHLDEYVGIGPRHPASFRRFLADRLFDHVPVRAFHGLDGEAADQAGECARYAALLQRERPGLAILGVGENGHLAFIDPPVCDFAEKTDVRVVELDEPCRRQQVHDGSFPRLEDVPRTAFSLTIPFIMAVPRAVAVVPGPAKRAAIRAALDGPVTRACPASVLRRHPHATLMLDEDSAALVERTDS
;
A
#
# COMPACT_ATOMS: atom_id res chain seq x y z
N MET A 1 8.27 8.74 -5.99
CA MET A 1 8.36 7.38 -6.53
C MET A 1 7.33 6.50 -5.87
N LYS A 2 6.68 5.67 -6.67
CA LYS A 2 5.69 4.66 -6.26
C LYS A 2 6.28 3.27 -6.46
N LEU A 3 5.88 2.30 -5.66
CA LEU A 3 6.34 0.91 -5.78
C LEU A 3 5.29 0.03 -6.46
N SER A 4 5.72 -0.80 -7.39
CA SER A 4 4.92 -1.88 -7.97
C SER A 4 5.74 -3.17 -8.09
N PHE A 5 5.10 -4.25 -8.51
CA PHE A 5 5.79 -5.44 -9.00
C PHE A 5 5.09 -5.98 -10.24
N SER A 6 5.87 -6.59 -11.13
CA SER A 6 5.34 -7.29 -12.30
C SER A 6 4.80 -8.66 -11.93
N THR A 7 3.62 -9.01 -12.43
CA THR A 7 3.07 -10.36 -12.27
C THR A 7 3.88 -11.43 -13.02
N LEU A 8 4.92 -11.03 -13.75
CA LEU A 8 6.00 -11.92 -14.19
C LEU A 8 6.62 -12.73 -13.04
N GLY A 9 6.67 -12.16 -11.83
CA GLY A 9 7.19 -12.82 -10.63
C GLY A 9 6.26 -13.84 -10.01
N CYS A 10 4.99 -13.83 -10.40
CA CYS A 10 3.97 -14.71 -9.85
C CYS A 10 3.00 -15.15 -10.94
N PRO A 11 3.48 -15.81 -12.01
CA PRO A 11 2.70 -16.01 -13.23
C PRO A 11 1.49 -16.91 -13.01
N SER A 12 1.52 -17.79 -12.00
CA SER A 12 0.42 -18.71 -11.66
C SER A 12 -0.63 -18.11 -10.75
N TRP A 13 -0.44 -16.88 -10.23
CA TRP A 13 -1.38 -16.29 -9.28
C TRP A 13 -2.62 -15.75 -9.99
N SER A 14 -3.75 -15.84 -9.30
CA SER A 14 -4.97 -15.14 -9.67
C SER A 14 -4.84 -13.64 -9.39
N LEU A 15 -5.65 -12.83 -10.09
CA LEU A 15 -5.68 -11.39 -9.84
C LEU A 15 -6.01 -11.05 -8.39
N GLU A 16 -6.93 -11.78 -7.76
CA GLU A 16 -7.29 -11.59 -6.36
C GLU A 16 -6.08 -11.75 -5.44
N ARG A 17 -5.30 -12.82 -5.63
CA ARG A 17 -4.09 -13.06 -4.85
C ARG A 17 -3.04 -11.98 -5.07
N VAL A 18 -2.86 -11.52 -6.32
CA VAL A 18 -1.96 -10.43 -6.67
C VAL A 18 -2.33 -9.16 -5.92
N LEU A 19 -3.62 -8.77 -5.93
CA LEU A 19 -4.08 -7.55 -5.25
C LEU A 19 -4.00 -7.66 -3.73
N ASP A 20 -4.32 -8.82 -3.15
CA ASP A 20 -4.21 -9.06 -1.71
C ASP A 20 -2.77 -8.91 -1.22
N VAL A 21 -1.81 -9.53 -1.93
CA VAL A 21 -0.38 -9.43 -1.60
C VAL A 21 0.11 -8.00 -1.80
N ALA A 22 -0.22 -7.34 -2.91
CA ALA A 22 0.16 -5.95 -3.14
C ALA A 22 -0.32 -5.03 -2.01
N GLY A 23 -1.59 -5.15 -1.61
CA GLY A 23 -2.19 -4.33 -0.56
C GLY A 23 -1.65 -4.61 0.85
N ARG A 24 -1.24 -5.87 1.11
CA ARG A 24 -0.63 -6.31 2.37
C ARG A 24 0.82 -5.85 2.49
N GLU A 25 1.63 -6.04 1.45
CA GLU A 25 3.06 -5.69 1.45
C GLU A 25 3.33 -4.19 1.22
N GLY A 26 2.29 -3.40 0.98
CA GLY A 26 2.39 -1.94 0.92
C GLY A 26 2.84 -1.39 -0.44
N TYR A 27 2.62 -2.14 -1.51
CA TYR A 27 2.80 -1.63 -2.88
C TYR A 27 1.73 -0.57 -3.22
N ASP A 28 2.08 0.36 -4.11
CA ASP A 28 1.18 1.39 -4.64
C ASP A 28 0.47 0.92 -5.93
N GLY A 29 0.99 -0.12 -6.57
CA GLY A 29 0.39 -0.70 -7.76
C GLY A 29 0.94 -2.05 -8.18
N VAL A 30 0.38 -2.58 -9.26
CA VAL A 30 0.78 -3.84 -9.88
C VAL A 30 1.02 -3.62 -11.36
N GLU A 31 1.99 -4.33 -11.92
CA GLU A 31 2.26 -4.37 -13.35
C GLU A 31 1.78 -5.71 -13.89
N LEU A 32 0.92 -5.67 -14.90
CA LEU A 32 0.24 -6.87 -15.36
C LEU A 32 0.96 -7.45 -16.58
N ARG A 33 1.53 -8.65 -16.42
CA ARG A 33 2.18 -9.42 -17.49
C ARG A 33 1.55 -10.79 -17.71
N PHE A 34 1.29 -11.51 -16.62
CA PHE A 34 0.63 -12.83 -16.59
C PHE A 34 -0.44 -12.89 -15.50
N LEU A 35 -1.49 -13.67 -15.73
CA LEU A 35 -2.44 -14.10 -14.70
C LEU A 35 -2.79 -15.57 -14.94
N GLU A 36 -2.58 -16.41 -13.94
CA GLU A 36 -2.82 -17.86 -14.03
C GLU A 36 -2.20 -18.52 -15.28
N GLY A 37 -1.01 -18.06 -15.65
CA GLY A 37 -0.22 -18.53 -16.79
C GLY A 37 -0.59 -17.93 -18.15
N ASP A 38 -1.66 -17.12 -18.22
CA ASP A 38 -2.12 -16.48 -19.46
C ASP A 38 -1.56 -15.06 -19.58
N ASP A 39 -1.04 -14.71 -20.75
CA ASP A 39 -0.57 -13.37 -21.10
C ASP A 39 -1.52 -12.57 -22.00
N ALA A 40 -2.58 -13.21 -22.52
CA ALA A 40 -3.59 -12.53 -23.29
C ALA A 40 -4.62 -11.88 -22.37
N LEU A 41 -4.14 -10.95 -21.54
CA LEU A 41 -4.89 -10.33 -20.44
C LEU A 41 -6.21 -9.71 -20.89
N TRP A 42 -6.29 -9.17 -22.11
CA TRP A 42 -7.53 -8.59 -22.67
C TRP A 42 -8.66 -9.61 -22.87
N ARG A 43 -8.37 -10.92 -22.81
CA ARG A 43 -9.37 -12.01 -22.90
C ARG A 43 -9.82 -12.52 -21.54
N ARG A 44 -9.18 -12.09 -20.45
CA ARG A 44 -9.46 -12.58 -19.11
C ARG A 44 -10.85 -12.13 -18.65
N PRO A 45 -11.71 -13.02 -18.10
CA PRO A 45 -13.05 -12.65 -17.63
C PRO A 45 -13.03 -11.53 -16.59
N GLU A 46 -12.05 -11.55 -15.68
CA GLU A 46 -11.86 -10.56 -14.63
C GLU A 46 -11.36 -9.19 -15.14
N LEU A 47 -10.87 -9.13 -16.39
CA LEU A 47 -10.42 -7.90 -17.05
C LEU A 47 -11.36 -7.47 -18.20
N SER A 48 -12.54 -8.10 -18.30
CA SER A 48 -13.52 -7.82 -19.36
C SER A 48 -14.94 -7.68 -18.79
N GLY A 49 -15.85 -7.09 -19.58
CA GLY A 49 -17.26 -6.96 -19.22
C GLY A 49 -17.52 -6.42 -17.79
N SER A 50 -18.35 -7.14 -17.03
CA SER A 50 -18.63 -6.83 -15.63
C SER A 50 -17.45 -7.13 -14.69
N GLY A 51 -16.60 -8.10 -15.03
CA GLY A 51 -15.40 -8.45 -14.25
C GLY A 51 -14.43 -7.28 -14.14
N LEU A 52 -14.24 -6.53 -15.22
CA LEU A 52 -13.43 -5.31 -15.20
C LEU A 52 -13.94 -4.29 -14.16
N GLY A 53 -15.26 -4.10 -14.05
CA GLY A 53 -15.86 -3.19 -13.08
C GLY A 53 -15.50 -3.58 -11.65
N GLN A 54 -15.64 -4.87 -11.33
CA GLN A 54 -15.27 -5.43 -10.02
C GLN A 54 -13.77 -5.30 -9.76
N THR A 55 -12.93 -5.55 -10.76
CA THR A 55 -11.47 -5.35 -10.65
C THR A 55 -11.12 -3.91 -10.32
N ARG A 56 -11.76 -2.93 -10.97
CA ARG A 56 -11.53 -1.50 -10.67
C ARG A 56 -11.97 -1.12 -9.26
N GLU A 57 -13.08 -1.68 -8.79
CA GLU A 57 -13.53 -1.48 -7.41
C GLU A 57 -12.53 -2.07 -6.41
N ARG A 58 -12.08 -3.30 -6.62
CA ARG A 58 -11.07 -3.96 -5.77
C ARG A 58 -9.75 -3.17 -5.72
N LEU A 59 -9.26 -2.71 -6.88
CA LEU A 59 -8.07 -1.85 -6.95
C LEU A 59 -8.25 -0.58 -6.11
N ARG A 60 -9.38 0.12 -6.28
CA ARG A 60 -9.70 1.34 -5.52
C ARG A 60 -9.77 1.07 -4.01
N ASP A 61 -10.47 0.01 -3.61
CA ASP A 61 -10.70 -0.32 -2.21
C ASP A 61 -9.39 -0.74 -1.51
N ALA A 62 -8.49 -1.43 -2.23
CA ALA A 62 -7.13 -1.75 -1.77
C ALA A 62 -6.17 -0.53 -1.77
N GLY A 63 -6.52 0.53 -2.51
CA GLY A 63 -5.66 1.68 -2.77
C GLY A 63 -4.51 1.39 -3.73
N LEU A 64 -4.73 0.48 -4.67
CA LEU A 64 -3.78 0.04 -5.68
C LEU A 64 -4.14 0.63 -7.05
N SER A 65 -3.12 0.74 -7.90
CA SER A 65 -3.27 1.12 -9.31
C SER A 65 -2.56 0.13 -10.24
N VAL A 66 -2.96 0.09 -11.50
CA VAL A 66 -2.20 -0.64 -12.52
C VAL A 66 -1.10 0.28 -13.03
N SER A 67 0.16 -0.09 -12.78
CA SER A 67 1.33 0.73 -13.11
C SER A 67 1.73 0.64 -14.58
N CYS A 68 1.56 -0.54 -15.18
CA CYS A 68 1.83 -0.84 -16.58
C CYS A 68 1.03 -2.10 -17.00
N VAL A 69 0.67 -2.19 -18.27
CA VAL A 69 0.24 -3.45 -18.89
C VAL A 69 1.35 -3.90 -19.85
N ASP A 70 2.03 -4.97 -19.49
CA ASP A 70 3.15 -5.48 -20.25
C ASP A 70 2.69 -6.33 -21.42
N THR A 71 3.25 -6.05 -22.60
CA THR A 71 3.01 -6.84 -23.81
C THR A 71 4.20 -7.74 -24.13
N ARG A 72 4.02 -8.61 -25.12
CA ARG A 72 5.11 -9.29 -25.85
C ARG A 72 5.20 -8.78 -27.30
N SER A 73 4.90 -7.50 -27.51
CA SER A 73 4.87 -6.90 -28.84
C SER A 73 6.25 -6.41 -29.25
N PHE A 74 6.80 -7.08 -30.26
CA PHE A 74 8.11 -6.83 -30.85
C PHE A 74 7.97 -6.25 -32.25
N PHE A 75 8.69 -5.16 -32.54
CA PHE A 75 8.61 -4.46 -33.84
C PHE A 75 9.87 -4.59 -34.70
N HIS A 76 10.77 -5.51 -34.35
CA HIS A 76 12.10 -5.63 -34.96
C HIS A 76 12.19 -6.67 -36.09
N ASP A 77 11.11 -7.39 -36.36
CA ASP A 77 11.07 -8.42 -37.41
C ASP A 77 11.05 -7.79 -38.82
N PRO A 78 11.86 -8.26 -39.79
CA PRO A 78 11.86 -7.75 -41.16
C PRO A 78 10.54 -8.00 -41.91
N ASP A 79 9.75 -9.01 -41.52
CA ASP A 79 8.44 -9.29 -42.12
C ASP A 79 7.38 -8.28 -41.62
N PRO A 80 6.84 -7.41 -42.50
CA PRO A 80 5.80 -6.45 -42.12
C PRO A 80 4.53 -7.13 -41.59
N ALA A 81 4.23 -8.37 -41.99
CA ALA A 81 3.07 -9.10 -41.47
C ALA A 81 3.26 -9.53 -40.00
N VAL A 82 4.50 -9.85 -39.58
CA VAL A 82 4.82 -10.12 -38.16
C VAL A 82 4.65 -8.83 -37.35
N ARG A 83 5.20 -7.71 -37.84
CA ARG A 83 5.08 -6.41 -37.18
C ARG A 83 3.63 -5.94 -37.05
N ALA A 84 2.81 -6.14 -38.09
CA ALA A 84 1.39 -5.83 -38.06
C ALA A 84 0.65 -6.61 -36.95
N ARG A 85 0.91 -7.93 -36.83
CA ARG A 85 0.31 -8.75 -35.75
C ARG A 85 0.74 -8.28 -34.36
N ALA A 86 2.01 -7.90 -34.18
CA ALA A 86 2.51 -7.35 -32.92
C ALA A 86 1.84 -6.02 -32.57
N ARG A 87 1.58 -5.17 -33.57
CA ARG A 87 0.84 -3.90 -33.39
C ARG A 87 -0.60 -4.16 -32.99
N ASP A 88 -1.30 -5.09 -33.63
CA ASP A 88 -2.67 -5.45 -33.28
C ASP A 88 -2.78 -5.96 -31.84
N GLU A 89 -1.76 -6.69 -31.37
CA GLU A 89 -1.67 -7.13 -29.97
C GLU A 89 -1.44 -5.96 -29.01
N ALA A 90 -0.52 -5.06 -29.33
CA ALA A 90 -0.27 -3.86 -28.53
C ALA A 90 -1.51 -2.95 -28.45
N ALA A 91 -2.27 -2.80 -29.55
CA ALA A 91 -3.50 -2.03 -29.57
C ALA A 91 -4.59 -2.60 -28.65
N ARG A 92 -4.72 -3.94 -28.54
CA ARG A 92 -5.62 -4.57 -27.56
C ARG A 92 -5.17 -4.29 -26.12
N SER A 93 -3.87 -4.28 -25.87
CA SER A 93 -3.33 -3.93 -24.56
C SER A 93 -3.51 -2.44 -24.23
N LEU A 94 -3.48 -1.54 -25.21
CA LEU A 94 -3.82 -0.12 -25.03
C LEU A 94 -5.28 0.06 -24.58
N ASP A 95 -6.23 -0.64 -25.19
CA ASP A 95 -7.64 -0.63 -24.76
C ASP A 95 -7.77 -1.11 -23.31
N LEU A 96 -7.13 -2.23 -22.99
CA LEU A 96 -7.14 -2.78 -21.63
C LEU A 96 -6.53 -1.80 -20.62
N ALA A 97 -5.37 -1.21 -20.93
CA ALA A 97 -4.69 -0.23 -20.10
C ALA A 97 -5.59 0.98 -19.85
N ALA A 98 -6.24 1.53 -20.89
CA ALA A 98 -7.16 2.65 -20.77
C ALA A 98 -8.33 2.32 -19.83
N ARG A 99 -8.90 1.12 -19.99
CA ARG A 99 -10.03 0.64 -19.20
C ARG A 99 -9.69 0.35 -17.74
N LEU A 100 -8.44 -0.03 -17.45
CA LEU A 100 -7.90 -0.21 -16.11
C LEU A 100 -7.38 1.11 -15.48
N GLY A 101 -7.22 2.16 -16.28
CA GLY A 101 -6.61 3.42 -15.84
C GLY A 101 -5.09 3.35 -15.69
N ALA A 102 -4.44 2.43 -16.41
CA ALA A 102 -2.99 2.34 -16.44
C ALA A 102 -2.39 3.49 -17.29
N PRO A 103 -1.24 4.06 -16.87
CA PRO A 103 -0.61 5.18 -17.58
C PRO A 103 0.01 4.80 -18.92
N GLY A 104 0.40 3.54 -19.12
CA GLY A 104 1.06 3.10 -20.34
C GLY A 104 1.12 1.60 -20.52
N ILE A 105 1.57 1.19 -21.70
CA ILE A 105 1.94 -0.18 -22.03
C ILE A 105 3.43 -0.28 -22.36
N ARG A 106 4.02 -1.44 -22.10
CA ARG A 106 5.39 -1.76 -22.50
C ARG A 106 5.41 -2.45 -23.86
N VAL A 107 6.35 -2.06 -24.73
CA VAL A 107 6.65 -2.70 -26.02
C VAL A 107 8.16 -2.87 -26.21
N PHE A 108 8.58 -3.69 -27.17
CA PHE A 108 9.98 -4.06 -27.36
C PHE A 108 10.60 -3.62 -28.68
N GLY A 109 11.86 -3.18 -28.59
CA GLY A 109 12.79 -3.09 -29.72
C GLY A 109 13.63 -4.36 -29.87
N ASP A 110 14.12 -4.93 -28.76
CA ASP A 110 14.86 -6.20 -28.70
C ASP A 110 16.08 -6.28 -29.65
N ARG A 111 16.20 -7.30 -30.52
CA ARG A 111 17.42 -7.57 -31.30
C ARG A 111 17.27 -7.22 -32.79
N VAL A 112 18.36 -6.82 -33.43
CA VAL A 112 18.45 -6.73 -34.90
C VAL A 112 18.42 -8.13 -35.49
N GLN A 113 17.38 -8.46 -36.25
CA GLN A 113 17.22 -9.79 -36.84
C GLN A 113 18.26 -10.07 -37.94
N PRO A 114 18.61 -11.35 -38.18
CA PRO A 114 19.43 -11.74 -39.33
C PRO A 114 18.85 -11.17 -40.64
N GLY A 115 19.69 -10.48 -41.41
CA GLY A 115 19.28 -9.87 -42.69
C GLY A 115 18.68 -8.47 -42.58
N ALA A 116 18.51 -7.93 -41.38
CA ALA A 116 18.21 -6.51 -41.14
C ALA A 116 19.46 -5.76 -40.67
N ASP A 117 19.39 -4.43 -40.68
CA ASP A 117 20.37 -3.57 -40.03
C ASP A 117 19.71 -2.72 -38.93
N LEU A 118 20.55 -2.14 -38.07
CA LEU A 118 20.09 -1.34 -36.93
C LEU A 118 19.23 -0.14 -37.35
N ALA A 119 19.50 0.46 -38.52
CA ALA A 119 18.75 1.63 -38.99
C ALA A 119 17.33 1.23 -39.40
N ALA A 120 17.18 0.18 -40.20
CA ALA A 120 15.89 -0.36 -40.61
C ALA A 120 15.08 -0.86 -39.41
N THR A 121 15.71 -1.61 -38.49
CA THR A 121 15.04 -2.08 -37.26
C THR A 121 14.54 -0.90 -36.42
N ARG A 122 15.35 0.15 -36.27
CA ARG A 122 14.93 1.37 -35.56
C ARG A 122 13.76 2.06 -36.24
N GLU A 123 13.77 2.18 -37.58
CA GLU A 123 12.66 2.79 -38.32
C GLU A 123 11.34 2.05 -38.08
N TRP A 124 11.36 0.72 -38.09
CA TRP A 124 10.15 -0.08 -37.81
C TRP A 124 9.63 0.11 -36.39
N ILE A 125 10.53 0.19 -35.40
CA ILE A 125 10.14 0.46 -34.01
C ILE A 125 9.50 1.85 -33.90
N VAL A 126 10.12 2.87 -34.51
CA VAL A 126 9.60 4.25 -34.51
C VAL A 126 8.23 4.31 -35.17
N GLU A 127 8.05 3.68 -36.32
CA GLU A 127 6.78 3.63 -37.06
C GLU A 127 5.67 3.01 -36.19
N ALA A 128 5.94 1.88 -35.53
CA ALA A 128 4.97 1.21 -34.66
C ALA A 128 4.63 2.05 -33.43
N MET A 129 5.62 2.66 -32.77
CA MET A 129 5.40 3.52 -31.61
C MET A 129 4.58 4.77 -31.97
N GLU A 130 4.85 5.43 -33.10
CA GLU A 130 4.06 6.57 -33.57
C GLU A 130 2.62 6.19 -33.86
N ALA A 131 2.41 5.06 -34.54
CA ALA A 131 1.07 4.59 -34.86
C ALA A 131 0.25 4.29 -33.58
N LEU A 132 0.84 3.56 -32.63
CA LEU A 132 0.18 3.23 -31.36
C LEU A 132 -0.08 4.49 -30.50
N ALA A 133 0.88 5.42 -30.44
CA ALA A 133 0.71 6.66 -29.69
C ALA A 133 -0.33 7.61 -30.33
N ALA A 134 -0.55 7.51 -31.64
CA ALA A 134 -1.63 8.21 -32.31
C ALA A 134 -3.00 7.60 -31.98
N GLU A 135 -3.10 6.27 -31.91
CA GLU A 135 -4.32 5.53 -31.55
C GLU A 135 -4.74 5.79 -30.09
N SER A 136 -3.81 5.92 -29.16
CA SER A 136 -4.10 6.13 -27.73
C SER A 136 -4.30 7.60 -27.33
N ARG A 137 -4.37 8.52 -28.30
CA ARG A 137 -4.41 9.97 -28.04
C ARG A 137 -5.54 10.39 -27.11
N ASP A 138 -6.72 9.80 -27.30
CA ASP A 138 -7.96 10.15 -26.61
C ASP A 138 -8.09 9.48 -25.24
N THR A 139 -7.44 8.33 -25.05
CA THR A 139 -7.46 7.61 -23.76
C THR A 139 -6.41 8.12 -22.80
N GLY A 140 -5.36 8.74 -23.32
CA GLY A 140 -4.26 9.27 -22.51
C GLY A 140 -3.15 8.26 -22.22
N VAL A 141 -3.34 6.99 -22.58
CA VAL A 141 -2.37 5.90 -22.36
C VAL A 141 -1.14 6.11 -23.24
N GLU A 142 0.04 5.91 -22.68
CA GLU A 142 1.31 6.05 -23.38
C GLU A 142 1.88 4.70 -23.87
N VAL A 143 2.85 4.78 -24.78
CA VAL A 143 3.57 3.62 -25.32
C VAL A 143 5.03 3.73 -24.94
N TRP A 144 5.54 2.72 -24.24
CA TRP A 144 6.88 2.77 -23.67
C TRP A 144 7.76 1.65 -24.23
N LEU A 145 8.85 2.06 -24.87
CA LEU A 145 9.88 1.12 -25.31
C LEU A 145 10.65 0.63 -24.10
N GLU A 146 10.78 -0.67 -23.92
CA GLU A 146 11.69 -1.19 -22.90
C GLU A 146 13.15 -1.12 -23.38
N SER A 147 14.04 -0.70 -22.48
CA SER A 147 15.48 -0.79 -22.72
C SER A 147 15.94 -2.25 -22.57
N HIS A 148 15.82 -3.01 -23.67
CA HIS A 148 16.14 -4.44 -23.76
C HIS A 148 16.88 -4.77 -25.08
N GLY A 149 17.61 -5.89 -25.11
CA GLY A 149 18.28 -6.42 -26.30
C GLY A 149 19.36 -5.48 -26.83
N ASP A 150 19.42 -5.29 -28.15
CA ASP A 150 20.36 -4.37 -28.81
C ASP A 150 20.03 -2.89 -28.52
N PHE A 151 18.87 -2.62 -27.90
CA PHE A 151 18.43 -1.30 -27.47
C PHE A 151 18.45 -1.14 -25.94
N ALA A 152 19.18 -1.98 -25.21
CA ALA A 152 19.26 -1.94 -23.74
C ALA A 152 20.03 -0.72 -23.21
N CYS A 153 21.17 -0.40 -23.81
CA CYS A 153 21.98 0.75 -23.37
C CYS A 153 21.29 2.08 -23.71
N ALA A 154 21.43 3.06 -22.82
CA ALA A 154 20.68 4.31 -22.86
C ALA A 154 20.94 5.12 -24.15
N ALA A 155 22.11 4.99 -24.77
CA ALA A 155 22.40 5.62 -26.05
C ALA A 155 21.55 5.05 -27.21
N GLN A 156 21.40 3.73 -27.27
CA GLN A 156 20.62 3.03 -28.30
C GLN A 156 19.13 3.28 -28.09
N THR A 157 18.63 3.16 -26.85
CA THR A 157 17.22 3.48 -26.55
C THR A 157 16.90 4.93 -26.93
N ARG A 158 17.76 5.88 -26.54
CA ARG A 158 17.61 7.30 -26.90
C ARG A 158 17.55 7.51 -28.40
N SER A 159 18.36 6.79 -29.17
CA SER A 159 18.38 6.91 -30.64
C SER A 159 17.03 6.58 -31.29
N VAL A 160 16.21 5.72 -30.65
CA VAL A 160 14.82 5.45 -31.07
C VAL A 160 13.92 6.61 -30.65
N LEU A 161 13.97 7.00 -29.36
CA LEU A 161 13.08 8.01 -28.77
C LEU A 161 13.24 9.41 -29.37
N GLU A 162 14.43 9.76 -29.88
CA GLU A 162 14.68 11.03 -30.58
C GLU A 162 13.95 11.12 -31.92
N LEU A 163 13.65 9.97 -32.55
CA LEU A 163 12.91 9.91 -33.81
C LEU A 163 11.39 9.88 -33.59
N VAL A 164 10.93 9.47 -32.40
CA VAL A 164 9.51 9.50 -32.02
C VAL A 164 9.13 10.92 -31.58
N ARG A 165 8.32 11.58 -32.42
CA ARG A 165 7.76 12.91 -32.26
C ARG A 165 6.64 12.97 -31.24
N SER A 166 5.89 11.87 -31.07
CA SER A 166 4.80 11.85 -30.10
C SER A 166 5.31 12.05 -28.66
N PRO A 167 4.70 12.98 -27.87
CA PRO A 167 5.03 13.15 -26.46
C PRO A 167 4.51 12.01 -25.58
N ARG A 168 3.61 11.17 -26.12
CA ARG A 168 3.04 9.98 -25.47
C ARG A 168 3.90 8.73 -25.64
N ALA A 169 5.14 8.91 -26.07
CA ALA A 169 6.13 7.87 -26.18
C ALA A 169 7.26 8.10 -25.18
N GLY A 170 7.64 7.03 -24.49
CA GLY A 170 8.67 7.04 -23.46
C GLY A 170 9.42 5.73 -23.37
N VAL A 171 10.08 5.50 -22.23
CA VAL A 171 10.85 4.29 -21.96
C VAL A 171 10.41 3.63 -20.66
N VAL A 172 10.30 2.31 -20.70
CA VAL A 172 10.43 1.45 -19.52
C VAL A 172 11.91 1.20 -19.33
N TRP A 173 12.51 1.90 -18.37
CA TRP A 173 13.94 1.82 -18.15
C TRP A 173 14.26 0.62 -17.26
N ASP A 174 14.92 -0.36 -17.84
CA ASP A 174 15.52 -1.49 -17.15
C ASP A 174 17.05 -1.32 -17.15
N PRO A 175 17.62 -0.77 -16.07
CA PRO A 175 19.07 -0.59 -15.95
C PRO A 175 19.84 -1.90 -15.81
N ALA A 176 19.19 -3.00 -15.42
CA ALA A 176 19.86 -4.28 -15.28
C ALA A 176 20.30 -4.79 -16.67
N ASN A 177 19.44 -4.70 -17.68
CA ASN A 177 19.76 -5.07 -19.06
C ASN A 177 20.97 -4.31 -19.63
N ALA A 178 21.09 -3.00 -19.33
CA ALA A 178 22.21 -2.18 -19.76
C ALA A 178 23.50 -2.51 -18.99
N PHE A 179 23.38 -2.80 -17.69
CA PHE A 179 24.49 -3.20 -16.84
C PHE A 179 25.11 -4.53 -17.26
N GLU A 180 24.31 -5.50 -17.70
CA GLU A 180 24.81 -6.76 -18.26
C GLU A 180 25.71 -6.54 -19.49
N GLN A 181 25.51 -5.42 -20.21
CA GLN A 181 26.33 -5.00 -21.36
C GLN A 181 27.46 -4.04 -20.99
N GLY A 182 27.66 -3.77 -19.69
CA GLY A 182 28.74 -2.92 -19.15
C GLY A 182 28.41 -1.44 -19.04
N GLU A 183 27.15 -1.01 -19.20
CA GLU A 183 26.74 0.38 -18.99
C GLU A 183 26.41 0.64 -17.50
N PRO A 184 27.03 1.65 -16.84
CA PRO A 184 26.70 1.97 -15.46
C PRO A 184 25.32 2.66 -15.36
N PRO A 185 24.55 2.46 -14.27
CA PRO A 185 23.18 3.00 -14.17
C PRO A 185 23.06 4.51 -14.30
N ALA A 186 24.12 5.27 -13.97
CA ALA A 186 24.14 6.72 -14.09
C ALA A 186 23.86 7.23 -15.52
N GLU A 187 24.13 6.42 -16.55
CA GLU A 187 23.89 6.82 -17.94
C GLU A 187 22.39 6.89 -18.29
N GLY A 188 21.53 6.12 -17.62
CA GLY A 188 20.09 6.10 -17.85
C GLY A 188 19.44 7.47 -17.63
N PRO A 189 19.37 7.99 -16.39
CA PRO A 189 18.78 9.30 -16.12
C PRO A 189 19.50 10.44 -16.85
N ARG A 190 20.81 10.31 -17.09
CA ARG A 190 21.61 11.29 -17.83
C ARG A 190 21.19 11.41 -19.30
N ARG A 191 20.87 10.30 -19.98
CA ARG A 191 20.57 10.28 -21.41
C ARG A 191 19.08 10.25 -21.71
N LEU A 192 18.30 9.52 -20.91
CA LEU A 192 16.87 9.30 -21.12
C LEU A 192 16.04 10.39 -20.41
N GLY A 193 16.51 10.88 -19.27
CA GLY A 193 15.91 12.00 -18.54
C GLY A 193 14.40 11.86 -18.35
N SER A 194 13.66 12.90 -18.74
CA SER A 194 12.20 12.93 -18.64
C SER A 194 11.47 11.97 -19.58
N ARG A 195 12.15 11.22 -20.45
CA ARG A 195 11.51 10.15 -21.23
C ARG A 195 11.29 8.88 -20.41
N ILE A 196 11.94 8.73 -19.25
CA ILE A 196 11.69 7.60 -18.33
C ILE A 196 10.28 7.74 -17.78
N ARG A 197 9.44 6.74 -18.06
CA ARG A 197 8.03 6.71 -17.66
C ARG A 197 7.76 5.65 -16.60
N HIS A 198 8.45 4.53 -16.73
CA HIS A 198 8.39 3.37 -15.83
C HIS A 198 9.79 2.82 -15.63
N VAL A 199 10.04 2.16 -14.50
CA VAL A 199 11.35 1.56 -14.20
C VAL A 199 11.15 0.12 -13.82
N HIS A 200 11.86 -0.79 -14.48
CA HIS A 200 12.05 -2.14 -13.97
C HIS A 200 13.26 -2.15 -13.06
N LEU A 201 13.14 -2.76 -11.89
CA LEU A 201 14.25 -2.92 -10.97
C LEU A 201 14.34 -4.38 -10.55
N LYS A 202 15.54 -4.93 -10.66
CA LYS A 202 15.90 -6.28 -10.21
C LYS A 202 17.34 -6.21 -9.72
N ASP A 203 17.72 -7.16 -8.88
CA ASP A 203 19.12 -7.34 -8.48
C ASP A 203 19.69 -8.55 -9.22
N LEU A 204 20.99 -8.56 -9.49
CA LEU A 204 21.64 -9.58 -10.32
C LEU A 204 22.89 -10.10 -9.61
N ARG A 205 23.14 -11.41 -9.68
CA ARG A 205 24.41 -12.04 -9.28
C ARG A 205 24.99 -12.86 -10.42
N ARG A 206 26.29 -13.10 -10.44
CA ARG A 206 26.90 -14.00 -11.43
C ARG A 206 26.33 -15.42 -11.30
N ALA A 207 25.99 -16.02 -12.44
CA ALA A 207 25.55 -17.40 -12.51
C ALA A 207 26.73 -18.36 -12.29
N GLU A 208 26.55 -19.37 -11.44
CA GLU A 208 27.56 -20.42 -11.20
C GLU A 208 27.47 -21.55 -12.24
N GLY A 209 28.58 -21.85 -12.93
CA GLY A 209 28.71 -23.02 -13.83
C GLY A 209 28.77 -22.72 -15.34
N ARG A 210 29.31 -23.67 -16.12
CA ARG A 210 29.37 -23.58 -17.59
C ARG A 210 28.01 -23.95 -18.18
N GLY A 211 27.21 -22.95 -18.57
CA GLY A 211 25.90 -23.17 -19.21
C GLY A 211 24.83 -22.12 -18.91
N ALA A 212 25.16 -21.00 -18.25
CA ALA A 212 24.21 -19.92 -18.00
C ALA A 212 23.67 -19.36 -19.34
N ALA A 213 22.42 -19.73 -19.68
CA ALA A 213 21.69 -19.10 -20.75
C ALA A 213 21.34 -17.67 -20.31
N GLY A 214 22.03 -16.66 -20.88
CA GLY A 214 21.79 -15.24 -20.61
C GLY A 214 22.94 -14.54 -19.90
N GLY A 215 23.96 -14.11 -20.65
CA GLY A 215 24.92 -13.08 -20.21
C GLY A 215 25.86 -13.40 -19.03
N GLY A 216 25.67 -14.52 -18.33
CA GLY A 216 26.41 -14.86 -17.11
C GLY A 216 25.79 -14.30 -15.82
N TRP A 217 24.55 -13.79 -15.87
CA TRP A 217 23.84 -13.20 -14.74
C TRP A 217 22.58 -14.01 -14.41
N THR A 218 22.14 -13.94 -13.14
CA THR A 218 20.86 -14.49 -12.68
C THR A 218 20.22 -13.52 -11.69
N PRO A 219 18.88 -13.40 -11.66
CA PRO A 219 18.21 -12.59 -10.64
C PRO A 219 18.60 -13.01 -9.22
N ALA A 220 18.82 -12.02 -8.38
CA ALA A 220 19.16 -12.13 -6.97
C ALA A 220 18.09 -11.43 -6.13
N LEU A 221 17.88 -11.91 -4.90
CA LEU A 221 17.04 -11.15 -3.97
C LEU A 221 17.61 -9.74 -3.76
N PRO A 222 16.74 -8.73 -3.55
CA PRO A 222 17.19 -7.35 -3.39
C PRO A 222 18.24 -7.19 -2.29
N GLY A 223 19.38 -6.59 -2.65
CA GLY A 223 20.51 -6.35 -1.76
C GLY A 223 21.48 -7.54 -1.62
N GLU A 224 21.28 -8.62 -2.37
CA GLU A 224 22.19 -9.77 -2.37
C GLU A 224 22.96 -9.95 -3.69
N GLY A 225 22.72 -9.10 -4.68
CA GLY A 225 23.44 -9.15 -5.94
C GLY A 225 24.63 -8.19 -6.01
N GLU A 226 25.26 -8.19 -7.18
CA GLU A 226 26.35 -7.30 -7.58
C GLU A 226 25.83 -6.07 -8.35
N PHE A 227 24.56 -6.08 -8.78
CA PHE A 227 23.96 -4.95 -9.47
C PHE A 227 23.68 -3.80 -8.47
N PRO A 228 24.11 -2.55 -8.74
CA PRO A 228 23.98 -1.44 -7.80
C PRO A 228 22.55 -0.86 -7.75
N ALA A 229 21.58 -1.67 -7.29
CA ALA A 229 20.17 -1.32 -7.22
C ALA A 229 19.88 -0.12 -6.30
N ASP A 230 20.61 0.01 -5.18
CA ASP A 230 20.52 1.19 -4.29
C ASP A 230 20.92 2.49 -5.01
N GLU A 231 21.92 2.43 -5.90
CA GLU A 231 22.37 3.57 -6.68
C GLU A 231 21.28 4.02 -7.66
N VAL A 232 20.58 3.06 -8.30
CA VAL A 232 19.45 3.35 -9.21
C VAL A 232 18.38 4.18 -8.50
N LEU A 233 17.94 3.76 -7.31
CA LEU A 233 16.93 4.48 -6.54
C LEU A 233 17.40 5.89 -6.15
N ALA A 234 18.66 6.04 -5.76
CA ALA A 234 19.24 7.34 -5.44
C ALA A 234 19.34 8.25 -6.68
N LEU A 235 19.69 7.71 -7.83
CA LEU A 235 19.74 8.43 -9.10
C LEU A 235 18.35 8.91 -9.53
N LEU A 236 17.34 8.05 -9.45
CA LEU A 236 15.94 8.40 -9.75
C LEU A 236 15.42 9.48 -8.80
N HIS A 237 15.76 9.40 -7.51
CA HIS A 237 15.42 10.44 -6.55
C HIS A 237 16.03 11.79 -6.91
N ARG A 238 17.34 11.83 -7.19
CA ARG A 238 18.04 13.05 -7.63
C ARG A 238 17.49 13.62 -8.94
N ALA A 239 17.01 12.75 -9.82
CA ALA A 239 16.38 13.13 -11.08
C ALA A 239 14.93 13.63 -10.92
N GLY A 240 14.35 13.57 -9.70
CA GLY A 240 12.97 13.98 -9.44
C GLY A 240 11.94 13.03 -10.03
N TYR A 241 12.27 11.75 -10.20
CA TYR A 241 11.34 10.76 -10.75
C TYR A 241 10.20 10.44 -9.77
N GLU A 242 8.96 10.59 -10.21
CA GLU A 242 7.76 10.35 -9.39
C GLU A 242 6.94 9.13 -9.81
N GLY A 243 7.31 8.48 -10.92
CA GLY A 243 6.63 7.31 -11.46
C GLY A 243 6.86 6.02 -10.66
N PHE A 244 6.53 4.90 -11.28
CA PHE A 244 6.63 3.57 -10.67
C PHE A 244 8.02 2.97 -10.84
N VAL A 245 8.54 2.42 -9.74
CA VAL A 245 9.62 1.45 -9.74
C VAL A 245 9.00 0.09 -9.51
N SER A 246 9.01 -0.72 -10.55
CA SER A 246 8.40 -2.05 -10.56
C SER A 246 9.45 -3.12 -10.33
N PHE A 247 9.22 -3.97 -9.33
CA PHE A 247 10.05 -5.14 -9.13
C PHE A 247 9.79 -6.16 -10.24
N GLU A 248 10.77 -6.34 -11.11
CA GLU A 248 10.71 -7.34 -12.17
C GLU A 248 11.38 -8.63 -11.68
N TRP A 249 10.65 -9.38 -10.85
CA TRP A 249 11.09 -10.71 -10.43
C TRP A 249 10.81 -11.71 -11.55
N GLU A 250 11.84 -12.31 -12.15
CA GLU A 250 11.69 -13.09 -13.38
C GLU A 250 11.39 -14.58 -13.13
N LYS A 251 10.56 -14.88 -12.12
CA LYS A 251 10.24 -16.27 -11.69
C LYS A 251 9.71 -17.13 -12.83
N ARG A 252 8.97 -16.54 -13.77
CA ARG A 252 8.46 -17.22 -14.97
C ARG A 252 9.57 -17.81 -15.83
N TRP A 253 10.73 -17.15 -15.90
CA TRP A 253 11.87 -17.55 -16.73
C TRP A 253 12.96 -18.29 -15.94
N HIS A 254 13.09 -17.98 -14.65
CA HIS A 254 14.06 -18.61 -13.75
C HIS A 254 13.32 -19.37 -12.64
N PRO A 255 12.79 -20.59 -12.89
CA PRO A 255 11.99 -21.30 -11.90
C PRO A 255 12.76 -21.65 -10.62
N ALA A 256 14.10 -21.63 -10.66
CA ALA A 256 14.97 -21.94 -9.53
C ALA A 256 15.19 -20.78 -8.55
N ILE A 257 14.84 -19.53 -8.89
CA ILE A 257 14.93 -18.41 -7.94
C ILE A 257 13.82 -18.51 -6.90
N GLU A 258 13.93 -17.75 -5.81
CA GLU A 258 12.94 -17.78 -4.73
C GLU A 258 11.50 -17.54 -5.21
N GLU A 259 10.56 -18.13 -4.47
CA GLU A 259 9.13 -17.94 -4.71
C GLU A 259 8.70 -16.48 -4.46
N PRO A 260 7.67 -15.97 -5.16
CA PRO A 260 7.19 -14.60 -4.99
C PRO A 260 6.77 -14.27 -3.55
N GLU A 261 6.33 -15.24 -2.76
CA GLU A 261 6.01 -15.10 -1.35
C GLU A 261 7.21 -14.66 -0.50
N VAL A 262 8.44 -14.97 -0.94
CA VAL A 262 9.69 -14.54 -0.30
C VAL A 262 10.19 -13.25 -0.94
N ALA A 263 10.17 -13.17 -2.27
CA ALA A 263 10.79 -12.07 -3.00
C ALA A 263 10.00 -10.75 -2.88
N LEU A 264 8.65 -10.80 -2.96
CA LEU A 264 7.81 -9.59 -2.98
C LEU A 264 7.84 -8.82 -1.65
N PRO A 265 7.67 -9.45 -0.46
CA PRO A 265 7.78 -8.71 0.80
C PRO A 265 9.18 -8.13 1.01
N ARG A 266 10.21 -8.89 0.60
CA ARG A 266 11.60 -8.48 0.73
C ARG A 266 11.92 -7.26 -0.12
N PHE A 267 11.47 -7.22 -1.37
CA PHE A 267 11.63 -6.03 -2.22
C PHE A 267 10.92 -4.82 -1.64
N ALA A 268 9.67 -4.95 -1.18
CA ALA A 268 8.92 -3.84 -0.61
C ALA A 268 9.66 -3.24 0.60
N GLY A 269 10.13 -4.08 1.52
CA GLY A 269 10.91 -3.65 2.68
C GLY A 269 12.24 -3.00 2.31
N TRP A 270 12.99 -3.63 1.41
CA TRP A 270 14.29 -3.14 0.94
C TRP A 270 14.17 -1.79 0.21
N ALA A 271 13.25 -1.68 -0.76
CA ALA A 271 13.04 -0.48 -1.55
C ALA A 271 12.56 0.69 -0.68
N ALA A 272 11.66 0.43 0.27
CA ALA A 272 11.25 1.45 1.24
C ALA A 272 12.43 1.98 2.06
N ALA A 273 13.34 1.10 2.50
CA ALA A 273 14.55 1.52 3.23
C ALA A 273 15.51 2.31 2.34
N ALA A 274 15.75 1.85 1.11
CA ALA A 274 16.61 2.54 0.14
C ALA A 274 16.09 3.94 -0.22
N LEU A 275 14.77 4.08 -0.40
CA LEU A 275 14.14 5.36 -0.68
C LEU A 275 14.24 6.36 0.48
N ARG A 276 14.15 5.90 1.73
CA ARG A 276 14.40 6.77 2.91
C ARG A 276 15.83 7.27 2.93
N ARG A 277 16.81 6.38 2.74
CA ARG A 277 18.23 6.75 2.62
C ARG A 277 18.45 7.78 1.51
N ALA A 278 17.84 7.59 0.34
CA ALA A 278 17.97 8.49 -0.79
C ALA A 278 17.48 9.92 -0.51
N ARG A 279 16.48 10.08 0.38
CA ARG A 279 15.89 11.38 0.74
C ARG A 279 16.69 12.16 1.79
N GLY A 280 17.77 11.59 2.32
CA GLY A 280 18.48 12.18 3.45
C GLY A 280 17.60 12.25 4.70
N GLU A 281 16.57 11.40 4.79
CA GLU A 281 15.88 11.12 6.04
C GLU A 281 16.91 10.43 6.94
N ASP A 282 17.54 11.22 7.81
CA ASP A 282 18.58 10.83 8.76
C ASP A 282 18.16 9.56 9.53
N GLU A 283 19.12 8.77 10.00
CA GLU A 283 18.88 7.67 10.95
C GLU A 283 18.45 8.21 12.34
N SER A 284 17.61 9.24 12.38
CA SER A 284 16.93 9.70 13.59
C SER A 284 15.85 8.68 13.94
N THR A 285 16.30 7.61 14.58
CA THR A 285 15.57 6.42 15.03
C THR A 285 14.87 5.69 13.88
N PRO A 286 15.38 4.52 13.42
CA PRO A 286 14.58 3.63 12.59
C PRO A 286 13.22 3.44 13.26
N ALA A 287 12.15 3.33 12.47
CA ALA A 287 11.01 2.55 12.95
C ALA A 287 11.59 1.17 13.27
N GLU A 288 11.78 0.89 14.56
CA GLU A 288 12.36 -0.36 15.03
C GLU A 288 11.56 -1.49 14.37
N ALA A 289 12.26 -2.30 13.58
CA ALA A 289 11.67 -3.50 13.01
C ALA A 289 11.00 -4.28 14.15
N PRO A 290 9.80 -4.83 13.94
CA PRO A 290 9.13 -5.56 14.99
C PRO A 290 10.06 -6.66 15.52
N SER A 291 10.14 -6.80 16.85
CA SER A 291 10.89 -7.87 17.49
C SER A 291 10.32 -9.23 17.09
N ARG A 292 9.01 -9.31 16.78
CA ARG A 292 8.27 -10.52 16.37
C ARG A 292 7.07 -10.18 15.49
N ASP A 293 6.80 -11.03 14.49
CA ASP A 293 5.52 -11.10 13.77
C ASP A 293 4.74 -12.34 14.24
N LEU A 294 3.47 -12.16 14.63
CA LEU A 294 2.60 -13.19 15.21
C LEU A 294 1.24 -13.26 14.50
N GLY A 295 1.19 -13.01 13.19
CA GLY A 295 -0.05 -12.98 12.40
C GLY A 295 -1.10 -14.05 12.78
N ARG A 296 -2.38 -13.65 12.84
CA ARG A 296 -3.52 -14.55 13.12
C ARG A 296 -4.64 -14.32 12.10
N GLY A 297 -4.89 -15.32 11.26
CA GLY A 297 -5.84 -15.16 10.15
C GLY A 297 -5.37 -14.06 9.19
N ARG A 298 -6.15 -12.99 9.04
CA ARG A 298 -5.79 -11.81 8.22
C ARG A 298 -5.17 -10.66 9.02
N LEU A 299 -5.13 -10.76 10.35
CA LEU A 299 -4.57 -9.72 11.22
C LEU A 299 -3.05 -9.83 11.26
N ALA A 300 -2.36 -8.80 10.77
CA ALA A 300 -0.92 -8.64 10.99
C ALA A 300 -0.66 -8.24 12.44
N VAL A 301 0.34 -8.84 13.10
CA VAL A 301 0.65 -8.56 14.50
C VAL A 301 2.13 -8.18 14.60
N GLN A 302 2.40 -6.97 15.07
CA GLN A 302 3.75 -6.44 15.24
C GLN A 302 4.03 -6.26 16.73
N VAL A 303 5.07 -6.92 17.23
CA VAL A 303 5.56 -6.72 18.61
C VAL A 303 6.78 -5.83 18.56
N HIS A 304 6.84 -4.81 19.42
CA HIS A 304 7.95 -3.89 19.57
C HIS A 304 8.55 -3.97 20.99
N PRO A 305 9.79 -3.51 21.20
CA PRO A 305 10.46 -3.67 22.50
C PRO A 305 9.72 -2.99 23.65
N ASP A 306 9.17 -1.81 23.41
CA ASP A 306 8.50 -1.01 24.43
C ASP A 306 7.39 -0.10 23.87
N ARG A 307 6.66 0.51 24.78
CA ARG A 307 5.55 1.42 24.50
C ARG A 307 5.96 2.65 23.66
N PRO A 308 7.08 3.35 23.92
CA PRO A 308 7.61 4.37 23.00
C PRO A 308 7.86 3.86 21.58
N ALA A 309 8.44 2.68 21.41
CA ALA A 309 8.69 2.06 20.11
C ALA A 309 7.40 1.77 19.35
N VAL A 310 6.38 1.24 20.04
CA VAL A 310 5.03 1.08 19.49
C VAL A 310 4.49 2.42 18.97
N GLY A 311 4.60 3.49 19.77
CA GLY A 311 4.12 4.82 19.38
C GLY A 311 4.81 5.37 18.13
N ARG A 312 6.14 5.27 18.04
CA ARG A 312 6.91 5.68 16.86
C ARG A 312 6.54 4.87 15.62
N ALA A 313 6.50 3.55 15.74
CA ALA A 313 6.17 2.66 14.64
C ALA A 313 4.73 2.89 14.14
N ALA A 314 3.77 3.05 15.08
CA ALA A 314 2.39 3.37 14.76
C ALA A 314 2.27 4.73 14.05
N ALA A 315 3.00 5.75 14.51
CA ALA A 315 3.00 7.07 13.88
C ALA A 315 3.55 7.01 12.46
N ALA A 316 4.64 6.26 12.23
CA ALA A 316 5.20 6.07 10.90
C ALA A 316 4.20 5.37 9.95
N LEU A 317 3.57 4.28 10.41
CA LEU A 317 2.57 3.55 9.65
C LEU A 317 1.35 4.43 9.31
N VAL A 318 0.76 5.08 10.32
CA VAL A 318 -0.39 5.99 10.16
C VAL A 318 -0.04 7.13 9.21
N SER A 319 1.15 7.72 9.35
CA SER A 319 1.58 8.84 8.50
C SER A 319 1.73 8.43 7.04
N ALA A 320 2.33 7.27 6.78
CA ALA A 320 2.44 6.73 5.42
C ALA A 320 1.05 6.52 4.79
N ARG A 321 0.10 5.95 5.54
CA ARG A 321 -1.27 5.73 5.04
C ARG A 321 -2.00 7.03 4.75
N ILE A 322 -1.85 8.05 5.61
CA ILE A 322 -2.45 9.37 5.39
C ILE A 322 -1.89 10.02 4.12
N ARG A 323 -0.56 9.96 3.91
CA ARG A 323 0.06 10.47 2.68
C ARG A 323 -0.44 9.75 1.44
N GLN A 324 -0.49 8.42 1.45
CA GLN A 324 -1.04 7.61 0.35
C GLN A 324 -2.49 8.01 0.01
N MET A 325 -3.35 8.18 1.01
CA MET A 325 -4.73 8.63 0.77
C MET A 325 -4.78 10.03 0.16
N VAL A 326 -3.96 10.95 0.65
CA VAL A 326 -3.88 12.32 0.12
C VAL A 326 -3.33 12.37 -1.29
N ASP A 327 -2.33 11.56 -1.61
CA ASP A 327 -1.73 11.50 -2.95
C ASP A 327 -2.74 10.91 -3.96
N ARG A 328 -3.53 9.93 -3.54
CA ARG A 328 -4.56 9.30 -4.36
C ARG A 328 -5.80 10.18 -4.56
N ASP A 329 -6.34 10.74 -3.47
CA ASP A 329 -7.69 11.35 -3.48
C ASP A 329 -7.68 12.88 -3.27
N GLY A 330 -6.50 13.47 -3.06
CA GLY A 330 -6.34 14.88 -2.68
C GLY A 330 -6.77 15.21 -1.26
N ARG A 331 -7.29 14.24 -0.49
CA ARG A 331 -7.76 14.37 0.90
C ARG A 331 -7.64 13.06 1.66
N ALA A 332 -7.67 13.11 2.99
CA ALA A 332 -7.79 11.92 3.83
C ALA A 332 -8.85 12.10 4.91
N ALA A 333 -9.48 11.00 5.32
CA ALA A 333 -10.38 10.95 6.47
C ALA A 333 -9.97 9.79 7.39
N VAL A 334 -9.79 10.05 8.68
CA VAL A 334 -9.25 9.08 9.65
C VAL A 334 -10.03 9.12 10.96
N VAL A 335 -10.29 7.95 11.53
CA VAL A 335 -10.89 7.78 12.86
C VAL A 335 -9.79 7.57 13.89
N PHE A 336 -9.85 8.28 15.01
CA PHE A 336 -8.85 8.26 16.08
C PHE A 336 -9.44 7.73 17.39
N ALA A 337 -8.72 6.81 18.02
CA ALA A 337 -9.03 6.34 19.37
C ALA A 337 -8.61 7.35 20.45
N SER A 338 -9.37 7.39 21.54
CA SER A 338 -9.12 8.25 22.69
C SER A 338 -8.85 7.40 23.92
N ALA A 339 -7.59 7.12 24.21
CA ALA A 339 -7.20 6.37 25.40
C ALA A 339 -5.73 6.63 25.75
N PRO A 340 -5.32 6.46 27.03
CA PRO A 340 -3.92 6.59 27.41
C PRO A 340 -2.98 5.76 26.54
N SER A 341 -3.37 4.57 26.07
CA SER A 341 -2.59 3.72 25.14
C SER A 341 -2.17 4.42 23.84
N GLN A 342 -2.82 5.53 23.47
CA GLN A 342 -2.54 6.28 22.24
C GLN A 342 -1.53 7.43 22.44
N ASN A 343 -1.13 7.75 23.68
CA ASN A 343 -0.34 8.95 23.98
C ASN A 343 0.94 9.06 23.13
N GLU A 344 1.72 7.99 23.01
CA GLU A 344 2.99 7.98 22.29
C GLU A 344 2.80 8.13 20.78
N LEU A 345 1.76 7.48 20.22
CA LEU A 345 1.36 7.66 18.83
C LEU A 345 0.97 9.13 18.55
N LEU A 346 0.09 9.70 19.38
CA LEU A 346 -0.40 11.07 19.18
C LEU A 346 0.74 12.09 19.32
N ALA A 347 1.64 11.89 20.28
CA ALA A 347 2.83 12.73 20.46
C ALA A 347 3.78 12.66 19.26
N ALA A 348 4.01 11.46 18.72
CA ALA A 348 4.83 11.28 17.53
C ALA A 348 4.19 11.88 16.27
N LEU A 349 2.87 11.71 16.07
CA LEU A 349 2.16 12.36 14.97
C LEU A 349 2.22 13.89 15.06
N ARG A 350 2.10 14.46 16.25
CA ARG A 350 2.13 15.91 16.46
C ARG A 350 3.41 16.57 15.93
N VAL A 351 4.54 15.88 15.98
CA VAL A 351 5.84 16.39 15.52
C VAL A 351 6.19 15.97 14.09
N GLU A 352 5.33 15.21 13.41
CA GLU A 352 5.54 14.78 12.03
C GLU A 352 5.28 15.93 11.04
N ALA A 353 6.36 16.63 10.67
CA ALA A 353 6.31 17.84 9.87
C ALA A 353 5.77 17.61 8.45
N THR A 354 5.90 16.41 7.90
CA THR A 354 5.52 16.12 6.51
C THR A 354 4.09 15.58 6.37
N LEU A 355 3.33 15.48 7.48
CA LEU A 355 1.94 15.05 7.40
C LEU A 355 1.06 16.15 6.77
N PRO A 356 0.23 15.84 5.76
CA PRO A 356 -0.64 16.82 5.10
C PRO A 356 -1.90 17.17 5.94
N TRP A 357 -1.72 17.69 7.16
CA TRP A 357 -2.78 18.01 8.13
C TRP A 357 -3.95 18.80 7.54
N ARG A 358 -3.66 19.80 6.70
CA ARG A 358 -4.69 20.65 6.05
C ARG A 358 -5.60 19.91 5.07
N LYS A 359 -5.26 18.66 4.71
CA LYS A 359 -6.05 17.78 3.86
C LYS A 359 -6.72 16.64 4.64
N LEU A 360 -6.52 16.58 5.95
CA LEU A 360 -7.00 15.52 6.83
C LEU A 360 -8.28 15.94 7.57
N THR A 361 -9.35 15.17 7.40
CA THR A 361 -10.55 15.20 8.25
C THR A 361 -10.42 14.12 9.33
N ALA A 362 -10.53 14.50 10.59
CA ALA A 362 -10.45 13.59 11.72
C ALA A 362 -11.82 13.34 12.37
N PHE A 363 -12.00 12.12 12.84
CA PHE A 363 -13.16 11.65 13.61
C PHE A 363 -12.66 10.98 14.89
N HIS A 364 -13.46 10.93 15.95
CA HIS A 364 -13.21 10.02 17.07
C HIS A 364 -14.20 8.85 17.11
N LEU A 365 -13.93 7.84 17.95
CA LEU A 365 -14.71 6.60 18.05
C LEU A 365 -15.96 6.70 18.93
N ASP A 366 -15.88 7.49 20.00
CA ASP A 366 -16.82 7.41 21.10
C ASP A 366 -16.79 8.67 21.98
N GLU A 367 -17.90 8.91 22.68
CA GLU A 367 -18.03 9.92 23.72
C GLU A 367 -19.11 9.50 24.72
N TYR A 368 -18.94 9.88 25.98
CA TYR A 368 -19.96 9.62 26.98
C TYR A 368 -21.21 10.49 26.77
N VAL A 369 -22.38 9.92 26.98
CA VAL A 369 -23.62 10.69 27.04
C VAL A 369 -23.64 11.52 28.32
N GLY A 370 -23.98 12.80 28.19
CA GLY A 370 -24.04 13.78 29.29
C GLY A 370 -22.72 14.46 29.63
N ILE A 371 -21.64 14.19 28.88
CA ILE A 371 -20.33 14.81 29.12
C ILE A 371 -20.06 15.93 28.13
N GLY A 372 -19.85 17.13 28.66
CA GLY A 372 -19.51 18.31 27.86
C GLY A 372 -18.05 18.31 27.35
N PRO A 373 -17.75 19.09 26.30
CA PRO A 373 -16.47 19.08 25.60
C PRO A 373 -15.28 19.61 26.42
N ARG A 374 -15.53 20.19 27.61
CA ARG A 374 -14.48 20.66 28.53
C ARG A 374 -14.28 19.72 29.73
N HIS A 375 -15.10 18.69 29.87
CA HIS A 375 -14.99 17.76 30.98
C HIS A 375 -13.66 16.98 30.91
N PRO A 376 -12.98 16.72 32.05
CA PRO A 376 -11.73 15.96 32.06
C PRO A 376 -11.78 14.59 31.40
N ALA A 377 -12.91 13.89 31.54
CA ALA A 377 -13.15 12.58 30.93
C ALA A 377 -13.59 12.63 29.46
N SER A 378 -13.82 13.81 28.86
CA SER A 378 -14.28 13.89 27.47
C SER A 378 -13.21 13.33 26.53
N PHE A 379 -13.60 12.38 25.71
CA PHE A 379 -12.75 11.80 24.68
C PHE A 379 -12.50 12.78 23.53
N ARG A 380 -13.49 13.63 23.23
CA ARG A 380 -13.29 14.76 22.32
C ARG A 380 -12.19 15.69 22.84
N ARG A 381 -12.23 16.03 24.13
CA ARG A 381 -11.20 16.87 24.76
C ARG A 381 -9.83 16.18 24.75
N PHE A 382 -9.78 14.88 25.04
CA PHE A 382 -8.53 14.10 25.04
C PHE A 382 -7.75 14.28 23.73
N LEU A 383 -8.43 14.16 22.58
CA LEU A 383 -7.81 14.30 21.25
C LEU A 383 -7.49 15.75 20.88
N ALA A 384 -8.35 16.71 21.26
CA ALA A 384 -8.07 18.13 21.06
C ALA A 384 -6.78 18.54 21.79
N ASP A 385 -6.72 18.28 23.10
CA ASP A 385 -5.61 18.66 23.98
C ASP A 385 -4.29 18.01 23.58
N ARG A 386 -4.31 16.79 23.01
CA ARG A 386 -3.10 16.02 22.68
C ARG A 386 -2.62 16.19 21.24
N LEU A 387 -3.52 16.41 20.30
CA LEU A 387 -3.18 16.43 18.88
C LEU A 387 -3.81 17.62 18.13
N PHE A 388 -5.14 17.70 18.08
CA PHE A 388 -5.80 18.56 17.09
C PHE A 388 -5.71 20.06 17.37
N ASP A 389 -5.44 20.48 18.60
CA ASP A 389 -5.16 21.89 18.92
C ASP A 389 -3.72 22.30 18.58
N HIS A 390 -2.86 21.34 18.21
CA HIS A 390 -1.43 21.56 17.96
C HIS A 390 -1.03 21.43 16.49
N VAL A 391 -1.97 21.05 15.62
CA VAL A 391 -1.71 20.79 14.20
C VAL A 391 -2.78 21.44 13.33
N PRO A 392 -2.48 21.86 12.08
CA PRO A 392 -3.44 22.55 11.22
C PRO A 392 -4.35 21.54 10.50
N VAL A 393 -5.08 20.72 11.26
CA VAL A 393 -6.02 19.73 10.72
C VAL A 393 -7.15 20.42 9.96
N ARG A 394 -7.62 19.84 8.83
CA ARG A 394 -8.72 20.43 8.03
C ARG A 394 -9.99 20.56 8.85
N ALA A 395 -10.35 19.49 9.57
CA ALA A 395 -11.51 19.44 10.43
C ALA A 395 -11.35 18.29 11.44
N PHE A 396 -11.84 18.49 12.66
CA PHE A 396 -12.04 17.43 13.65
C PHE A 396 -13.52 17.37 14.01
N HIS A 397 -14.16 16.24 13.72
CA HIS A 397 -15.55 15.96 14.04
C HIS A 397 -15.62 15.07 15.29
N GLY A 398 -16.20 15.61 16.36
CA GLY A 398 -16.55 14.86 17.57
C GLY A 398 -18.05 14.61 17.65
N LEU A 399 -18.40 13.57 18.41
CA LEU A 399 -19.72 13.31 18.96
C LEU A 399 -20.02 14.35 20.03
N ASP A 400 -21.26 14.83 20.04
CA ASP A 400 -21.75 15.77 21.04
C ASP A 400 -22.37 15.01 22.21
N GLY A 401 -21.57 14.83 23.27
CA GLY A 401 -22.01 14.18 24.50
C GLY A 401 -23.21 14.87 25.17
N GLU A 402 -23.42 16.16 24.94
CA GLU A 402 -24.54 16.94 25.51
C GLU A 402 -25.74 17.05 24.57
N ALA A 403 -25.75 16.30 23.45
CA ALA A 403 -26.85 16.31 22.50
C ALA A 403 -28.18 15.96 23.18
N ALA A 404 -29.14 16.89 23.11
CA ALA A 404 -30.49 16.69 23.65
C ALA A 404 -31.24 15.56 22.92
N ASP A 405 -31.02 15.41 21.62
CA ASP A 405 -31.51 14.30 20.80
C ASP A 405 -30.35 13.37 20.44
N GLN A 406 -30.20 12.30 21.21
CA GLN A 406 -29.15 11.29 21.01
C GLN A 406 -29.30 10.55 19.67
N ALA A 407 -30.54 10.30 19.23
CA ALA A 407 -30.77 9.64 17.94
C ALA A 407 -30.40 10.58 16.78
N GLY A 408 -30.77 11.85 16.89
CA GLY A 408 -30.35 12.91 15.98
C GLY A 408 -28.83 13.05 15.90
N GLU A 409 -28.13 12.95 17.02
CA GLU A 409 -26.67 13.00 17.07
C GLU A 409 -26.02 11.80 16.36
N CYS A 410 -26.50 10.57 16.61
CA CYS A 410 -26.06 9.38 15.86
C CYS A 410 -26.27 9.57 14.35
N ALA A 411 -27.42 10.08 13.93
CA ALA A 411 -27.73 10.30 12.52
C ALA A 411 -26.83 11.39 11.90
N ARG A 412 -26.59 12.49 12.62
CA ARG A 412 -25.67 13.56 12.19
C ARG A 412 -24.27 13.02 11.99
N TYR A 413 -23.75 12.26 12.96
CA TYR A 413 -22.39 11.73 12.92
C TYR A 413 -22.24 10.67 11.81
N ALA A 414 -23.21 9.76 11.67
CA ALA A 414 -23.26 8.79 10.57
C ALA A 414 -23.24 9.47 9.20
N ALA A 415 -24.00 10.56 9.01
CA ALA A 415 -23.99 11.32 7.76
C ALA A 415 -22.61 11.94 7.47
N LEU A 416 -21.87 12.38 8.49
CA LEU A 416 -20.49 12.85 8.32
C LEU A 416 -19.55 11.72 7.89
N LEU A 417 -19.64 10.56 8.54
CA LEU A 417 -18.82 9.39 8.20
C LEU A 417 -19.07 8.92 6.77
N GLN A 418 -20.33 8.86 6.35
CA GLN A 418 -20.70 8.47 4.98
C GLN A 418 -20.23 9.47 3.92
N ARG A 419 -20.21 10.77 4.25
CA ARG A 419 -19.73 11.83 3.35
C ARG A 419 -18.22 11.80 3.19
N GLU A 420 -17.48 11.72 4.29
CA GLU A 420 -16.02 11.83 4.28
C GLU A 420 -15.33 10.49 3.96
N ARG A 421 -16.02 9.37 4.20
CA ARG A 421 -15.56 7.99 3.98
C ARG A 421 -14.17 7.73 4.56
N PRO A 422 -14.04 7.61 5.90
CA PRO A 422 -12.76 7.32 6.53
C PRO A 422 -12.06 6.12 5.89
N GLY A 423 -10.79 6.30 5.53
CA GLY A 423 -9.96 5.27 4.91
C GLY A 423 -9.07 4.52 5.90
N LEU A 424 -8.96 5.03 7.13
CA LEU A 424 -8.14 4.48 8.19
C LEU A 424 -8.83 4.66 9.55
N ALA A 425 -8.83 3.60 10.36
CA ALA A 425 -9.26 3.63 11.75
C ALA A 425 -8.08 3.29 12.67
N ILE A 426 -7.80 4.18 13.62
CA ILE A 426 -6.84 3.97 14.69
C ILE A 426 -7.63 3.53 15.92
N LEU A 427 -7.30 2.37 16.46
CA LEU A 427 -8.08 1.68 17.48
C LEU A 427 -7.25 1.43 18.74
N GLY A 428 -7.91 1.38 19.89
CA GLY A 428 -7.41 0.72 21.08
C GLY A 428 -8.17 -0.58 21.33
N VAL A 429 -7.70 -1.38 22.30
CA VAL A 429 -8.42 -2.56 22.80
C VAL A 429 -8.63 -2.43 24.30
N GLY A 430 -9.87 -2.66 24.74
CA GLY A 430 -10.25 -2.69 26.16
C GLY A 430 -9.65 -3.87 26.92
N GLU A 431 -9.63 -3.82 28.25
CA GLU A 431 -9.14 -4.96 29.07
C GLU A 431 -10.02 -6.21 28.95
N ASN A 432 -11.29 -6.03 28.57
CA ASN A 432 -12.23 -7.11 28.24
C ASN A 432 -12.26 -7.45 26.73
N GLY A 433 -11.37 -6.84 25.93
CA GLY A 433 -11.32 -7.03 24.48
C GLY A 433 -12.31 -6.19 23.68
N HIS A 434 -13.00 -5.21 24.27
CA HIS A 434 -13.85 -4.28 23.50
C HIS A 434 -13.06 -3.47 22.48
N LEU A 435 -13.78 -2.97 21.46
CA LEU A 435 -13.32 -1.92 20.55
C LEU A 435 -14.27 -0.73 20.68
N ALA A 436 -13.71 0.48 20.82
CA ALA A 436 -14.48 1.66 21.23
C ALA A 436 -15.27 1.36 22.53
N PHE A 437 -16.52 1.82 22.69
CA PHE A 437 -17.40 1.40 23.79
C PHE A 437 -18.25 0.16 23.47
N ILE A 438 -17.91 -0.64 22.45
CA ILE A 438 -18.64 -1.87 22.15
C ILE A 438 -18.15 -3.00 23.06
N ASP A 439 -18.64 -3.00 24.31
CA ASP A 439 -18.37 -4.04 25.30
C ASP A 439 -19.00 -5.39 24.94
N PRO A 440 -18.49 -6.51 25.49
CA PRO A 440 -18.99 -7.85 25.19
C PRO A 440 -20.52 -8.03 25.29
N PRO A 441 -21.23 -7.49 26.32
CA PRO A 441 -22.68 -7.65 26.45
C PRO A 441 -23.49 -6.95 25.35
N VAL A 442 -22.96 -5.87 24.76
CA VAL A 442 -23.65 -5.04 23.77
C VAL A 442 -23.12 -5.26 22.35
N CYS A 443 -22.09 -6.10 22.18
CA CYS A 443 -21.43 -6.36 20.92
C CYS A 443 -22.34 -7.14 19.94
N ASP A 444 -22.57 -6.56 18.78
CA ASP A 444 -23.21 -7.22 17.64
C ASP A 444 -22.38 -7.04 16.36
N PHE A 445 -21.99 -8.16 15.73
CA PHE A 445 -21.26 -8.19 14.47
C PHE A 445 -22.17 -8.00 13.25
N ALA A 446 -23.49 -8.00 13.43
CA ALA A 446 -24.49 -7.78 12.38
C ALA A 446 -25.25 -6.44 12.53
N GLU A 447 -24.74 -5.54 13.39
CA GLU A 447 -25.28 -4.21 13.57
C GLU A 447 -25.36 -3.45 12.24
N LYS A 448 -26.46 -2.72 12.02
CA LYS A 448 -26.74 -2.03 10.74
C LYS A 448 -26.44 -0.54 10.80
N THR A 449 -26.31 0.00 12.00
CA THR A 449 -26.02 1.41 12.23
C THR A 449 -24.51 1.63 12.28
N ASP A 450 -24.04 2.78 11.80
CA ASP A 450 -22.62 3.15 11.90
C ASP A 450 -22.25 3.63 13.32
N VAL A 451 -23.23 4.25 14.00
CA VAL A 451 -23.11 4.90 15.31
C VAL A 451 -24.36 4.56 16.12
N ARG A 452 -24.19 4.25 17.40
CA ARG A 452 -25.31 4.04 18.32
C ARG A 452 -24.97 4.45 19.74
N VAL A 453 -26.02 4.61 20.55
CA VAL A 453 -25.91 4.67 22.00
C VAL A 453 -25.77 3.24 22.54
N VAL A 454 -24.84 3.04 23.46
CA VAL A 454 -24.58 1.78 24.15
C VAL A 454 -24.65 1.97 25.65
N GLU A 455 -25.12 0.94 26.37
CA GLU A 455 -25.01 0.86 27.83
C GLU A 455 -23.62 0.34 28.18
N LEU A 456 -22.94 1.05 29.08
CA LEU A 456 -21.62 0.69 29.57
C LEU A 456 -21.76 -0.32 30.72
N ASP A 457 -21.08 -1.46 30.59
CA ASP A 457 -21.12 -2.47 31.64
C ASP A 457 -20.31 -2.05 32.88
N GLU A 458 -20.57 -2.71 34.01
CA GLU A 458 -19.89 -2.37 35.26
C GLU A 458 -18.36 -2.51 35.18
N PRO A 459 -17.79 -3.58 34.57
CA PRO A 459 -16.35 -3.68 34.32
C PRO A 459 -15.76 -2.48 33.57
N CYS A 460 -16.38 -2.06 32.46
CA CYS A 460 -15.96 -0.91 31.68
C CYS A 460 -15.99 0.37 32.51
N ARG A 461 -17.09 0.62 33.24
CA ARG A 461 -17.22 1.79 34.11
C ARG A 461 -16.20 1.78 35.25
N ARG A 462 -15.88 0.62 35.83
CA ARG A 462 -14.81 0.47 36.84
C ARG A 462 -13.42 0.78 36.24
N GLN A 463 -13.15 0.35 35.00
CA GLN A 463 -11.90 0.67 34.31
C GLN A 463 -11.71 2.18 34.19
N GLN A 464 -12.78 2.95 33.91
CA GLN A 464 -12.68 4.42 33.80
C GLN A 464 -12.31 5.12 35.12
N VAL A 465 -12.63 4.51 36.26
CA VAL A 465 -12.17 5.00 37.56
C VAL A 465 -10.69 4.63 37.78
N HIS A 466 -10.29 3.41 37.42
CA HIS A 466 -8.89 2.97 37.53
C HIS A 466 -7.95 3.78 36.63
N ASP A 467 -8.40 4.12 35.43
CA ASP A 467 -7.67 4.96 34.46
C ASP A 467 -7.64 6.45 34.88
N GLY A 468 -8.33 6.81 35.97
CA GLY A 468 -8.36 8.17 36.53
C GLY A 468 -9.28 9.14 35.78
N SER A 469 -10.12 8.65 34.85
CA SER A 469 -11.06 9.46 34.09
C SER A 469 -12.18 10.03 34.97
N PHE A 470 -12.60 9.27 35.99
CA PHE A 470 -13.62 9.69 36.95
C PHE A 470 -13.19 9.37 38.39
N PRO A 471 -13.57 10.20 39.37
CA PRO A 471 -13.18 9.99 40.77
C PRO A 471 -13.92 8.82 41.43
N ARG A 472 -15.17 8.53 41.02
CA ARG A 472 -15.99 7.44 41.57
C ARG A 472 -16.84 6.79 40.49
N LEU A 473 -17.23 5.54 40.71
CA LEU A 473 -18.04 4.77 39.76
C LEU A 473 -19.40 5.42 39.46
N GLU A 474 -19.99 6.10 40.45
CA GLU A 474 -21.26 6.83 40.30
C GLU A 474 -21.16 8.06 39.39
N ASP A 475 -19.95 8.60 39.22
CA ASP A 475 -19.70 9.75 38.36
C ASP A 475 -19.51 9.32 36.89
N VAL A 476 -19.31 8.02 36.63
CA VAL A 476 -19.18 7.47 35.27
C VAL A 476 -20.56 7.35 34.63
N PRO A 477 -20.80 7.97 33.46
CA PRO A 477 -22.05 7.82 32.72
C PRO A 477 -22.41 6.35 32.48
N ARG A 478 -23.71 6.06 32.38
CA ARG A 478 -24.21 4.72 32.10
C ARG A 478 -24.26 4.42 30.60
N THR A 479 -24.35 5.45 29.78
CA THR A 479 -24.44 5.31 28.33
C THR A 479 -23.36 6.13 27.63
N ALA A 480 -23.00 5.68 26.44
CA ALA A 480 -22.06 6.37 25.56
C ALA A 480 -22.48 6.24 24.10
N PHE A 481 -22.07 7.19 23.28
CA PHE A 481 -22.06 7.05 21.84
C PHE A 481 -20.84 6.24 21.41
N SER A 482 -21.00 5.33 20.46
CA SER A 482 -19.91 4.52 19.92
C SER A 482 -20.10 4.24 18.44
N LEU A 483 -18.99 4.24 17.71
CA LEU A 483 -18.93 3.56 16.41
C LEU A 483 -19.11 2.06 16.59
N THR A 484 -19.79 1.44 15.64
CA THR A 484 -20.14 0.02 15.70
C THR A 484 -19.04 -0.86 15.11
N ILE A 485 -19.03 -2.14 15.50
CA ILE A 485 -18.05 -3.11 14.96
C ILE A 485 -18.15 -3.21 13.43
N PRO A 486 -19.34 -3.30 12.81
CA PRO A 486 -19.44 -3.35 11.36
C PRO A 486 -18.89 -2.11 10.67
N PHE A 487 -19.11 -0.91 11.24
CA PHE A 487 -18.49 0.31 10.73
C PHE A 487 -16.96 0.23 10.79
N ILE A 488 -16.40 -0.11 11.95
CA ILE A 488 -14.95 -0.26 12.14
C ILE A 488 -14.36 -1.25 11.13
N MET A 489 -15.06 -2.38 10.89
CA MET A 489 -14.64 -3.42 9.97
C MET A 489 -14.81 -3.07 8.48
N ALA A 490 -15.62 -2.06 8.16
CA ALA A 490 -15.83 -1.54 6.81
C ALA A 490 -14.82 -0.44 6.42
N VAL A 491 -14.12 0.16 7.40
CA VAL A 491 -13.03 1.10 7.12
C VAL A 491 -11.91 0.33 6.41
N PRO A 492 -11.40 0.79 5.25
CA PRO A 492 -10.46 0.03 4.43
C PRO A 492 -9.20 -0.48 5.16
N ARG A 493 -8.71 0.26 6.16
CA ARG A 493 -7.51 -0.09 6.95
C ARG A 493 -7.74 0.19 8.43
N ALA A 494 -7.20 -0.66 9.29
CA ALA A 494 -7.25 -0.50 10.74
C ALA A 494 -5.86 -0.68 11.38
N VAL A 495 -5.52 0.18 12.34
CA VAL A 495 -4.29 0.07 13.15
C VAL A 495 -4.69 0.08 14.62
N ALA A 496 -4.59 -1.06 15.29
CA ALA A 496 -4.88 -1.21 16.70
C ALA A 496 -3.59 -1.06 17.52
N VAL A 497 -3.49 0.00 18.32
CA VAL A 497 -2.31 0.32 19.13
C VAL A 497 -2.58 -0.01 20.59
N VAL A 498 -1.91 -1.05 21.10
CA VAL A 498 -2.27 -1.66 22.39
C VAL A 498 -1.05 -1.99 23.26
N PRO A 499 -0.22 -0.99 23.63
CA PRO A 499 0.89 -1.21 24.56
C PRO A 499 0.41 -1.42 26.01
N GLY A 500 1.19 -2.16 26.77
CA GLY A 500 1.14 -2.22 28.23
C GLY A 500 0.52 -3.50 28.81
N PRO A 501 0.89 -3.82 30.06
CA PRO A 501 0.60 -5.12 30.66
C PRO A 501 -0.87 -5.35 31.02
N ALA A 502 -1.67 -4.28 31.16
CA ALA A 502 -3.10 -4.40 31.45
C ALA A 502 -3.88 -5.10 30.32
N LYS A 503 -3.34 -5.08 29.09
CA LYS A 503 -4.02 -5.58 27.89
C LYS A 503 -3.71 -7.03 27.56
N ARG A 504 -2.71 -7.65 28.20
CA ARG A 504 -2.20 -8.99 27.85
C ARG A 504 -3.27 -10.09 27.80
N ALA A 505 -4.26 -10.06 28.71
CA ALA A 505 -5.33 -11.05 28.75
C ALA A 505 -6.29 -10.87 27.56
N ALA A 506 -6.69 -9.63 27.26
CA ALA A 506 -7.51 -9.29 26.10
C ALA A 506 -6.80 -9.63 24.79
N ILE A 507 -5.51 -9.32 24.68
CA ILE A 507 -4.71 -9.61 23.49
C ILE A 507 -4.61 -11.12 23.25
N ARG A 508 -4.30 -11.92 24.27
CA ARG A 508 -4.33 -13.39 24.15
C ARG A 508 -5.72 -13.88 23.70
N ALA A 509 -6.79 -13.39 24.32
CA ALA A 509 -8.15 -13.79 23.96
C ALA A 509 -8.50 -13.41 22.51
N ALA A 510 -8.07 -12.24 22.05
CA ALA A 510 -8.31 -11.75 20.70
C ALA A 510 -7.54 -12.56 19.64
N LEU A 511 -6.30 -12.94 19.94
CA LEU A 511 -5.41 -13.63 19.00
C LEU A 511 -5.59 -15.16 19.00
N ASP A 512 -5.64 -15.77 20.17
CA ASP A 512 -5.60 -17.24 20.34
C ASP A 512 -6.98 -17.83 20.68
N GLY A 513 -7.94 -17.01 21.13
CA GLY A 513 -9.33 -17.43 21.35
C GLY A 513 -10.17 -17.53 20.07
N PRO A 514 -11.43 -17.96 20.11
CA PRO A 514 -12.34 -17.94 18.96
C PRO A 514 -12.76 -16.51 18.59
N VAL A 515 -13.17 -16.28 17.32
CA VAL A 515 -13.76 -14.99 16.93
C VAL A 515 -15.18 -14.90 17.51
N THR A 516 -15.39 -14.06 18.50
CA THR A 516 -16.63 -14.03 19.28
C THR A 516 -16.98 -12.64 19.81
N ARG A 517 -18.27 -12.41 20.05
CA ARG A 517 -18.81 -11.21 20.71
C ARG A 517 -18.33 -11.06 22.15
N ALA A 518 -17.93 -12.17 22.79
CA ALA A 518 -17.33 -12.14 24.13
C ALA A 518 -15.93 -11.48 24.16
N CYS A 519 -15.28 -11.32 23.01
CA CYS A 519 -14.02 -10.59 22.83
C CYS A 519 -14.08 -9.84 21.49
N PRO A 520 -14.72 -8.65 21.44
CA PRO A 520 -14.96 -7.93 20.19
C PRO A 520 -13.72 -7.76 19.31
N ALA A 521 -12.56 -7.44 19.87
CA ALA A 521 -11.29 -7.30 19.17
C ALA A 521 -10.85 -8.55 18.38
N SER A 522 -11.33 -9.73 18.75
CA SER A 522 -11.08 -10.97 18.01
C SER A 522 -11.57 -10.92 16.55
N VAL A 523 -12.54 -10.04 16.24
CA VAL A 523 -13.09 -9.84 14.89
C VAL A 523 -12.08 -9.22 13.93
N LEU A 524 -11.06 -8.51 14.44
CA LEU A 524 -10.01 -7.90 13.61
C LEU A 524 -9.23 -8.93 12.80
N ARG A 525 -9.20 -10.21 13.22
CA ARG A 525 -8.64 -11.33 12.44
C ARG A 525 -9.33 -11.59 11.11
N ARG A 526 -10.54 -11.05 10.91
CA ARG A 526 -11.29 -11.10 9.65
C ARG A 526 -11.06 -9.88 8.77
N HIS A 527 -10.47 -8.81 9.31
CA HIS A 527 -10.28 -7.57 8.60
C HIS A 527 -9.18 -7.74 7.54
N PRO A 528 -9.40 -7.34 6.27
CA PRO A 528 -8.44 -7.59 5.19
C PRO A 528 -7.10 -6.86 5.40
N HIS A 529 -7.14 -5.67 6.01
CA HIS A 529 -5.96 -4.83 6.23
C HIS A 529 -5.91 -4.23 7.65
N ALA A 530 -5.94 -5.10 8.66
CA ALA A 530 -5.73 -4.69 10.05
C ALA A 530 -4.31 -5.02 10.52
N THR A 531 -3.72 -4.12 11.31
CA THR A 531 -2.46 -4.32 12.00
C THR A 531 -2.65 -4.10 13.50
N LEU A 532 -2.26 -5.08 14.31
CA LEU A 532 -2.21 -4.98 15.78
C LEU A 532 -0.76 -4.70 16.20
N MET A 533 -0.55 -3.61 16.93
CA MET A 533 0.76 -3.15 17.39
C MET A 533 0.84 -3.29 18.91
N LEU A 534 1.79 -4.11 19.34
CA LEU A 534 2.00 -4.54 20.72
C LEU A 534 3.40 -4.18 21.18
N ASP A 535 3.56 -4.01 22.48
CA ASP A 535 4.86 -4.11 23.15
C ASP A 535 5.06 -5.51 23.75
N GLU A 536 6.25 -5.81 24.25
CA GLU A 536 6.52 -7.11 24.90
C GLU A 536 5.58 -7.38 26.09
N ASP A 537 5.16 -6.36 26.84
CA ASP A 537 4.26 -6.48 27.99
C ASP A 537 2.84 -6.93 27.59
N SER A 538 2.28 -6.32 26.53
CA SER A 538 0.95 -6.66 26.00
C SER A 538 0.97 -7.99 25.22
N ALA A 539 2.11 -8.36 24.65
CA ALA A 539 2.31 -9.64 23.96
C ALA A 539 2.68 -10.81 24.90
N ALA A 540 2.92 -10.56 26.19
CA ALA A 540 3.52 -11.52 27.13
C ALA A 540 2.79 -12.87 27.30
N LEU A 541 1.50 -12.93 26.97
CA LEU A 541 0.68 -14.15 27.07
C LEU A 541 0.34 -14.80 25.71
N VAL A 542 0.84 -14.24 24.60
CA VAL A 542 0.53 -14.72 23.25
C VAL A 542 1.45 -15.89 22.91
N GLU A 543 0.87 -16.99 22.44
CA GLU A 543 1.64 -18.17 22.06
C GLU A 543 2.39 -17.93 20.74
N ARG A 544 3.63 -18.41 20.66
CA ARG A 544 4.35 -18.45 19.38
C ARG A 544 3.71 -19.53 18.51
N THR A 545 3.41 -19.18 17.26
CA THR A 545 3.12 -20.21 16.26
C THR A 545 4.42 -20.92 15.94
N ASP A 546 4.54 -22.18 16.36
CA ASP A 546 5.56 -23.06 15.82
C ASP A 546 5.24 -23.26 14.34
N SER A 547 6.17 -22.80 13.49
CA SER A 547 6.12 -22.86 12.02
C SER A 547 6.10 -24.29 11.50
#